data_AF-A0A319AYL2-F1
#
_entry.id   AF-A0A319AYL2-F1
#
_cell.length_a   1.000
_cell.length_b   1.000
_cell.length_c   1.000
_cell.angle_alpha   90.00
_cell.angle_beta   90.00
_cell.angle_gamma   90.00
#
_symmetry.space_group_name_H-M   'P 1'
#
loop_
_entity.id
_entity.type
_entity.pdbx_description
1 polymer ?
#
loop_
_entity_poly.entity_id
_entity_poly.type
_entity_poly.pdbx_seq_one_letter_code
_entity_poly.pdbx_strand_id
1 'polypeptide(L)'
;MAAVNRDEEGGHSIPRTRRSSMIETYERLGEISPLTGHTHPSQQETAHFLPETTPERRLVSTTDRSLEKDADLADKVTTHHFEEIGDGNPPPDETVLYLAYGSNLCSDTFLGKRGIKPLSQINVVVPDLWLTFDLPGIPYLEPCFAATRLRKPPAQEKDNALDGKATTEEASRLLLKDPDYNPKMPLVGVVYEVTLTDYARIIATEGGGRGYEDKVVDCYPFPKAYNPTDPLPERPSTKPFKAHTLLSPAVAEDLLEATTQDQALTSRKQCGFVSRFSPLIRPNPFYAQPSARYLNLINMGAAEHDFPVAYRTYLAGIQPYRITTLRQKVGKVLFAGIWMTPVLLVLLLQKMSAGSDGRSPPWLVRLADAIFFAMWQSYDNVFRGVFGDGERTIDDGTAR
;
A
#
# COMPACT_ATOMS: atom_id res chain seq x y z
N MET A 1 -48.29 -14.09 -39.80
CA MET A 1 -47.01 -14.32 -40.50
C MET A 1 -46.42 -12.94 -40.78
N ALA A 2 -45.25 -12.51 -40.34
CA ALA A 2 -44.19 -13.07 -39.51
C ALA A 2 -43.42 -11.82 -38.99
N ALA A 3 -43.17 -11.75 -37.69
CA ALA A 3 -41.84 -11.89 -37.08
C ALA A 3 -41.09 -10.55 -36.92
N VAL A 4 -41.25 -10.02 -35.71
CA VAL A 4 -40.25 -9.25 -34.96
C VAL A 4 -38.96 -10.08 -34.86
N ASN A 5 -37.81 -9.44 -35.11
CA ASN A 5 -36.60 -9.53 -34.27
C ASN A 5 -35.49 -8.67 -34.90
N ARG A 6 -35.15 -7.58 -34.20
CA ARG A 6 -33.84 -6.91 -34.31
C ARG A 6 -32.95 -7.62 -33.30
N ASP A 7 -31.96 -8.35 -33.78
CA ASP A 7 -30.89 -8.88 -32.95
C ASP A 7 -29.93 -7.72 -32.61
N GLU A 8 -30.08 -7.18 -31.40
CA GLU A 8 -28.99 -6.54 -30.68
C GLU A 8 -28.10 -7.64 -30.09
N GLU A 9 -27.00 -7.97 -30.76
CA GLU A 9 -25.92 -8.70 -30.10
C GLU A 9 -25.12 -7.71 -29.23
N GLY A 10 -25.59 -7.57 -27.99
CA GLY A 10 -24.84 -6.99 -26.88
C GLY A 10 -23.65 -7.88 -26.54
N GLY A 11 -22.52 -7.63 -27.20
CA GLY A 11 -21.23 -8.15 -26.78
C GLY A 11 -20.87 -7.60 -25.40
N HIS A 12 -21.08 -8.40 -24.36
CA HIS A 12 -20.53 -8.14 -23.04
C HIS A 12 -19.00 -8.11 -23.16
N SER A 13 -18.43 -6.91 -23.08
CA SER A 13 -16.99 -6.73 -22.95
C SER A 13 -16.55 -7.36 -21.64
N ILE A 14 -15.90 -8.51 -21.73
CA ILE A 14 -15.14 -9.09 -20.63
C ILE A 14 -14.17 -7.99 -20.14
N PRO A 15 -14.16 -7.63 -18.84
CA PRO A 15 -13.23 -6.64 -18.32
C PRO A 15 -11.82 -7.11 -18.64
N ARG A 16 -11.07 -6.31 -19.42
CA ARG A 16 -9.64 -6.56 -19.63
C ARG A 16 -8.98 -6.55 -18.25
N THR A 17 -8.56 -7.73 -17.78
CA THR A 17 -7.71 -7.87 -16.60
C THR A 17 -6.51 -6.95 -16.74
N ARG A 18 -6.51 -5.87 -15.96
CA ARG A 18 -5.51 -4.79 -15.97
C ARG A 18 -4.19 -5.36 -15.48
N ARG A 19 -3.09 -5.15 -16.23
CA ARG A 19 -1.76 -5.58 -15.80
C ARG A 19 -1.18 -4.54 -14.84
N SER A 20 -0.82 -4.97 -13.64
CA SER A 20 -0.10 -4.17 -12.64
C SER A 20 1.31 -3.75 -13.13
N SER A 21 1.84 -2.62 -12.65
CA SER A 21 3.11 -1.99 -13.05
C SER A 21 3.92 -1.47 -11.85
N MET A 22 5.25 -1.41 -12.01
CA MET A 22 6.25 -0.98 -11.02
C MET A 22 6.59 0.50 -11.07
N ILE A 23 6.02 1.26 -12.01
CA ILE A 23 6.35 2.67 -12.25
C ILE A 23 6.18 3.56 -11.00
N GLU A 24 5.35 3.12 -10.06
CA GLU A 24 4.96 3.86 -8.86
C GLU A 24 5.96 3.71 -7.72
N THR A 25 6.72 2.60 -7.72
CA THR A 25 7.85 2.46 -6.80
C THR A 25 8.85 3.59 -7.03
N TYR A 26 9.02 4.02 -8.29
CA TYR A 26 9.87 5.16 -8.64
C TYR A 26 9.37 6.46 -8.02
N GLU A 27 8.07 6.72 -7.98
CA GLU A 27 7.51 7.96 -7.42
C GLU A 27 7.79 8.08 -5.92
N ARG A 28 7.68 6.97 -5.17
CA ARG A 28 8.09 6.90 -3.76
C ARG A 28 9.59 7.11 -3.57
N LEU A 29 10.40 6.63 -4.52
CA LEU A 29 11.85 6.88 -4.52
C LEU A 29 12.18 8.34 -4.87
N GLY A 30 11.30 9.04 -5.59
CA GLY A 30 11.38 10.48 -5.82
C GLY A 30 11.43 11.28 -4.52
N GLU A 31 10.83 10.78 -3.43
CA GLU A 31 10.88 11.39 -2.10
C GLU A 31 12.30 11.40 -1.47
N ILE A 32 13.23 10.64 -2.03
CA ILE A 32 14.64 10.52 -1.59
C ILE A 32 15.53 11.56 -2.29
N SER A 33 15.04 12.20 -3.36
CA SER A 33 15.85 13.12 -4.15
C SER A 33 16.25 14.37 -3.33
N PRO A 34 17.55 14.72 -3.24
CA PRO A 34 17.99 15.95 -2.57
C PRO A 34 17.58 17.23 -3.33
N LEU A 35 16.98 17.10 -4.53
CA LEU A 35 16.48 18.20 -5.36
C LEU A 35 15.07 18.67 -4.96
N THR A 36 14.35 17.94 -4.10
CA THR A 36 13.16 18.49 -3.45
C THR A 36 13.61 19.38 -2.30
N GLY A 37 13.44 20.70 -2.45
CA GLY A 37 13.82 21.69 -1.45
C GLY A 37 13.24 21.34 -0.08
N HIS A 38 14.11 21.37 0.94
CA HIS A 38 13.71 21.29 2.34
C HIS A 38 13.02 22.60 2.74
N THR A 39 11.76 22.76 2.36
CA THR A 39 10.90 23.69 3.08
C THR A 39 10.34 22.90 4.25
N HIS A 40 11.01 22.94 5.40
CA HIS A 40 10.36 22.58 6.65
C HIS A 40 9.28 23.65 6.89
N PRO A 41 7.97 23.31 6.83
CA PRO A 41 7.01 24.18 7.45
C PRO A 41 7.39 24.27 8.93
N SER A 42 7.46 25.49 9.47
CA SER A 42 7.84 25.66 10.87
C SER A 42 6.85 24.87 11.74
N GLN A 43 7.32 24.25 12.82
CA GLN A 43 6.47 23.55 13.80
C GLN A 43 5.36 24.44 14.39
N GLN A 44 5.40 25.75 14.16
CA GLN A 44 4.38 26.71 14.58
C GLN A 44 3.25 26.91 13.57
N GLU A 45 3.41 26.58 12.28
CA GLU A 45 2.34 26.68 11.27
C GLU A 45 1.45 25.42 11.18
N THR A 46 1.91 24.29 11.70
CA THR A 46 1.23 22.98 11.64
C THR A 46 0.22 22.74 12.78
N ALA A 47 0.05 23.68 13.71
CA ALA A 47 -0.87 23.55 14.84
C ALA A 47 -2.33 23.97 14.54
N HIS A 48 -2.72 24.12 13.27
CA HIS A 48 -4.13 24.15 12.92
C HIS A 48 -4.67 22.71 12.95
N PHE A 49 -5.24 22.30 14.09
CA PHE A 49 -5.95 21.04 14.24
C PHE A 49 -6.97 20.89 13.12
N LEU A 50 -6.72 19.95 12.20
CA LEU A 50 -7.71 19.54 11.22
C LEU A 50 -8.97 19.08 11.97
N PRO A 51 -10.16 19.53 11.57
CA PRO A 51 -11.38 19.14 12.25
C PRO A 51 -11.61 17.63 12.13
N GLU A 52 -12.27 17.05 13.12
CA GLU A 52 -12.65 15.64 13.07
C GLU A 52 -13.72 15.43 11.98
N THR A 53 -13.59 14.36 11.19
CA THR A 53 -14.61 14.00 10.19
C THR A 53 -15.97 13.76 10.84
N THR A 54 -16.98 14.50 10.40
CA THR A 54 -18.29 14.51 11.06
C THR A 54 -19.00 13.15 10.98
N PRO A 55 -19.83 12.79 11.98
CA PRO A 55 -20.69 11.60 11.90
C PRO A 55 -21.56 11.58 10.63
N GLU A 56 -22.06 12.73 10.21
CA GLU A 56 -22.91 12.89 9.03
C GLU A 56 -22.12 12.55 7.75
N ARG A 57 -20.89 13.07 7.60
CA ARG A 57 -20.05 12.77 6.43
C ARG A 57 -19.68 11.29 6.35
N ARG A 58 -19.42 10.66 7.50
CA ARG A 58 -19.21 9.21 7.60
C ARG A 58 -20.45 8.42 7.17
N LEU A 59 -21.64 8.84 7.58
CA LEU A 59 -22.88 8.19 7.15
C LEU A 59 -23.10 8.33 5.64
N VAL A 60 -22.80 9.50 5.05
CA VAL A 60 -22.90 9.72 3.60
C VAL A 60 -22.07 8.70 2.82
N SER A 61 -20.88 8.32 3.31
CA SER A 61 -20.03 7.32 2.64
C SER A 61 -20.67 5.94 2.45
N THR A 62 -21.72 5.63 3.24
CA THR A 62 -22.42 4.34 3.18
C THR A 62 -23.62 4.35 2.22
N THR A 63 -24.00 5.53 1.71
CA THR A 63 -25.17 5.71 0.83
C THR A 63 -24.87 5.26 -0.60
N ASP A 64 -25.91 4.86 -1.34
CA ASP A 64 -25.76 4.32 -2.71
C ASP A 64 -25.21 5.33 -3.73
N ARG A 65 -25.30 6.62 -3.43
CA ARG A 65 -24.85 7.71 -4.30
C ARG A 65 -23.51 8.31 -3.91
N SER A 66 -22.85 7.76 -2.89
CA SER A 66 -21.55 8.28 -2.44
C SER A 66 -20.44 7.87 -3.42
N LEU A 67 -19.44 8.76 -3.55
CA LEU A 67 -18.21 8.50 -4.29
C LEU A 67 -17.46 7.28 -3.72
N GLU A 68 -17.60 7.00 -2.43
CA GLU A 68 -17.04 5.81 -1.76
C GLU A 68 -17.69 4.49 -2.19
N LYS A 69 -18.71 4.50 -3.06
CA LYS A 69 -19.22 3.29 -3.73
C LYS A 69 -18.79 3.18 -5.19
N ASP A 70 -18.12 4.19 -5.72
CA ASP A 70 -17.65 4.19 -7.10
C ASP A 70 -16.30 3.46 -7.21
N ALA A 71 -16.36 2.18 -7.56
CA ALA A 71 -15.18 1.34 -7.71
C ALA A 71 -14.21 1.83 -8.80
N ASP A 72 -14.71 2.61 -9.76
CA ASP A 72 -13.92 3.15 -10.87
C ASP A 72 -13.50 4.61 -10.62
N LEU A 73 -13.69 5.14 -9.41
CA LEU A 73 -13.42 6.54 -9.08
C LEU A 73 -11.97 6.92 -9.38
N ALA A 74 -11.00 6.10 -8.97
CA ALA A 74 -9.59 6.34 -9.25
C ALA A 74 -9.31 6.47 -10.75
N ASP A 75 -10.02 5.74 -11.61
CA ASP A 75 -9.90 5.88 -13.05
C ASP A 75 -10.58 7.15 -13.55
N LYS A 76 -11.80 7.45 -13.08
CA LYS A 76 -12.55 8.66 -13.47
C LYS A 76 -11.82 9.95 -13.14
N VAL A 77 -11.23 10.04 -11.95
CA VAL A 77 -10.45 11.21 -11.50
C VAL A 77 -9.13 11.37 -12.26
N THR A 78 -8.65 10.31 -12.92
CA THR A 78 -7.44 10.35 -13.72
C THR A 78 -7.68 10.31 -15.24
N THR A 79 -8.93 10.19 -15.73
CA THR A 79 -9.28 10.26 -17.16
C THR A 79 -9.95 11.57 -17.59
N HIS A 80 -9.94 12.63 -16.76
CA HIS A 80 -10.57 13.92 -17.08
C HIS A 80 -12.07 13.86 -17.41
N HIS A 81 -12.85 12.98 -16.78
CA HIS A 81 -14.31 13.08 -16.91
C HIS A 81 -14.93 14.30 -16.21
N PHE A 82 -14.11 15.15 -15.57
CA PHE A 82 -14.55 16.43 -15.01
C PHE A 82 -14.49 17.60 -16.01
N GLU A 83 -13.97 17.40 -17.23
CA GLU A 83 -14.07 18.41 -18.31
C GLU A 83 -15.41 18.35 -19.08
N GLU A 84 -16.20 17.26 -18.98
CA GLU A 84 -17.46 17.10 -19.73
C GLU A 84 -18.75 17.32 -18.91
N ILE A 85 -18.66 17.63 -17.61
CA ILE A 85 -19.80 18.08 -16.82
C ILE A 85 -19.58 19.55 -16.49
N GLY A 86 -19.95 20.44 -17.42
CA GLY A 86 -20.18 21.89 -17.23
C GLY A 86 -19.22 22.67 -16.30
N ASP A 87 -18.44 23.57 -16.89
CA ASP A 87 -17.57 24.57 -16.21
C ASP A 87 -16.35 24.04 -15.44
N GLY A 88 -15.63 23.06 -16.00
CA GLY A 88 -14.17 22.96 -15.89
C GLY A 88 -13.54 22.85 -14.49
N ASN A 89 -14.33 22.56 -13.45
CA ASN A 89 -13.88 22.18 -12.12
C ASN A 89 -14.90 21.21 -11.54
N PRO A 90 -14.47 20.11 -10.87
CA PRO A 90 -15.39 19.32 -10.05
C PRO A 90 -16.09 20.25 -9.04
N PRO A 91 -17.37 20.01 -8.70
CA PRO A 91 -18.07 20.81 -7.71
C PRO A 91 -17.23 20.89 -6.43
N PRO A 92 -17.02 22.08 -5.83
CA PRO A 92 -16.22 22.24 -4.62
C PRO A 92 -16.73 21.43 -3.41
N ASP A 93 -17.94 20.87 -3.52
CA ASP A 93 -18.63 20.11 -2.48
C ASP A 93 -18.39 18.59 -2.56
N GLU A 94 -17.77 18.08 -3.63
CA GLU A 94 -17.48 16.66 -3.78
C GLU A 94 -16.13 16.28 -3.16
N THR A 95 -16.19 15.57 -2.03
CA THR A 95 -15.03 15.13 -1.25
C THR A 95 -14.93 13.61 -1.22
N VAL A 96 -13.72 13.10 -1.06
CA VAL A 96 -13.43 11.65 -0.96
C VAL A 96 -12.81 11.36 0.40
N LEU A 97 -13.27 10.30 1.05
CA LEU A 97 -12.63 9.75 2.24
C LEU A 97 -11.49 8.80 1.83
N TYR A 98 -10.25 9.18 2.13
CA TYR A 98 -9.03 8.43 1.81
C TYR A 98 -8.35 7.90 3.08
N LEU A 99 -8.19 6.57 3.19
CA LEU A 99 -7.47 5.91 4.26
C LEU A 99 -5.96 5.84 3.96
N ALA A 100 -5.17 6.45 4.83
CA ALA A 100 -3.73 6.35 4.89
C ALA A 100 -3.25 5.37 5.98
N TYR A 101 -2.23 4.58 5.66
CA TYR A 101 -1.60 3.63 6.59
C TYR A 101 -0.06 3.55 6.46
N GLY A 102 0.52 4.22 5.46
CA GLY A 102 1.95 4.24 5.17
C GLY A 102 2.58 5.61 5.39
N SER A 103 3.44 6.08 4.47
CA SER A 103 4.10 7.39 4.56
C SER A 103 3.12 8.57 4.57
N ASN A 104 1.91 8.41 4.04
CA ASN A 104 0.83 9.40 4.10
C ASN A 104 0.30 9.67 5.50
N LEU A 105 0.69 8.89 6.52
CA LEU A 105 0.39 9.22 7.91
C LEU A 105 1.18 10.45 8.40
N CYS A 106 2.33 10.75 7.81
CA CYS A 106 3.18 11.85 8.27
C CYS A 106 2.88 13.14 7.52
N SER A 107 2.62 14.22 8.25
CA SER A 107 2.29 15.54 7.68
C SER A 107 3.37 16.09 6.75
N ASP A 108 4.67 15.88 7.06
CA ASP A 108 5.79 16.26 6.17
C ASP A 108 5.66 15.65 4.78
N THR A 109 5.09 14.44 4.69
CA THR A 109 4.91 13.74 3.41
C THR A 109 3.58 14.14 2.77
N PHE A 110 2.48 14.09 3.54
CA PHE A 110 1.12 14.31 3.05
C PHE A 110 0.84 15.77 2.72
N LEU A 111 1.11 16.69 3.66
CA LEU A 111 0.93 18.14 3.48
C LEU A 111 2.13 18.77 2.76
N GLY A 112 3.34 18.36 3.13
CA GLY A 112 4.59 18.94 2.62
C GLY A 112 4.91 18.49 1.20
N LYS A 113 5.44 17.28 1.05
CA LYS A 113 5.94 16.77 -0.24
C LYS A 113 4.84 16.63 -1.31
N ARG A 114 3.65 16.15 -0.93
CA ARG A 114 2.53 15.97 -1.86
C ARG A 114 1.64 17.21 -2.01
N GLY A 115 1.72 18.17 -1.09
CA GLY A 115 0.89 19.38 -1.14
C GLY A 115 -0.61 19.11 -0.98
N ILE A 116 -1.00 18.00 -0.34
CA ILE A 116 -2.41 17.67 -0.10
C ILE A 116 -2.96 18.54 1.02
N LYS A 117 -4.20 19.01 0.89
CA LYS A 117 -4.86 19.84 1.90
C LYS A 117 -6.13 19.15 2.38
N PRO A 118 -6.04 18.26 3.37
CA PRO A 118 -7.21 17.58 3.92
C PRO A 118 -8.17 18.58 4.56
N LEU A 119 -9.46 18.29 4.43
CA LEU A 119 -10.57 19.08 4.96
C LEU A 119 -10.94 18.65 6.38
N SER A 120 -10.86 17.34 6.65
CA SER A 120 -11.08 16.75 7.95
C SER A 120 -10.27 15.46 8.09
N GLN A 121 -10.13 14.94 9.31
CA GLN A 121 -9.46 13.67 9.56
C GLN A 121 -10.11 12.88 10.69
N ILE A 122 -9.94 11.55 10.69
CA ILE A 122 -10.34 10.69 11.82
C ILE A 122 -9.49 9.42 11.87
N ASN A 123 -9.07 9.04 13.08
CA ASN A 123 -8.36 7.77 13.28
C ASN A 123 -9.34 6.59 13.18
N VAL A 124 -8.88 5.51 12.57
CA VAL A 124 -9.71 4.32 12.36
C VAL A 124 -8.93 3.04 12.59
N VAL A 125 -9.67 1.98 12.90
CA VAL A 125 -9.22 0.59 12.85
C VAL A 125 -9.86 -0.09 11.63
N VAL A 126 -9.09 -0.87 10.89
CA VAL A 126 -9.57 -1.73 9.81
C VAL A 126 -9.26 -3.18 10.19
N PRO A 127 -10.23 -3.91 10.79
CA PRO A 127 -9.99 -5.24 11.34
C PRO A 127 -9.70 -6.30 10.27
N ASP A 128 -10.11 -6.08 9.02
CA ASP A 128 -9.96 -7.04 7.93
C ASP A 128 -8.58 -6.98 7.26
N LEU A 129 -7.76 -6.00 7.61
CA LEU A 129 -6.42 -5.79 7.06
C LEU A 129 -5.35 -5.82 8.14
N TRP A 130 -4.13 -6.15 7.73
CA TRP A 130 -2.93 -5.98 8.53
C TRP A 130 -1.80 -5.38 7.67
N LEU A 131 -0.86 -4.70 8.34
CA LEU A 131 0.26 -4.01 7.71
C LEU A 131 1.41 -4.98 7.36
N THR A 132 1.88 -4.93 6.12
CA THR A 132 3.04 -5.68 5.61
C THR A 132 4.08 -4.75 4.98
N PHE A 133 5.26 -5.28 4.67
CA PHE A 133 6.31 -4.54 3.96
C PHE A 133 6.85 -5.38 2.79
N ASP A 134 5.95 -5.82 1.92
CA ASP A 134 6.24 -6.71 0.80
C ASP A 134 6.05 -6.06 -0.57
N LEU A 135 5.74 -4.75 -0.61
CA LEU A 135 5.92 -3.97 -1.81
C LEU A 135 7.42 -3.69 -2.01
N PRO A 136 8.04 -4.16 -3.09
CA PRO A 136 9.47 -4.01 -3.32
C PRO A 136 9.86 -2.57 -3.66
N GLY A 137 11.01 -2.14 -3.17
CA GLY A 137 11.67 -0.87 -3.49
C GLY A 137 13.01 -1.07 -4.20
N ILE A 138 14.05 -0.33 -3.80
CA ILE A 138 15.42 -0.52 -4.30
C ILE A 138 16.27 -1.27 -3.25
N PRO A 139 16.82 -2.44 -3.60
CA PRO A 139 17.76 -3.16 -2.74
C PRO A 139 18.89 -2.27 -2.19
N TYR A 140 19.30 -2.53 -0.95
CA TYR A 140 20.33 -1.79 -0.19
C TYR A 140 20.02 -0.33 0.18
N LEU A 141 18.95 0.24 -0.35
CA LEU A 141 18.56 1.63 -0.13
C LEU A 141 17.25 1.70 0.63
N GLU A 142 16.15 1.41 -0.07
CA GLU A 142 14.79 1.35 0.44
C GLU A 142 14.16 0.08 -0.07
N PRO A 143 14.47 -1.06 0.55
CA PRO A 143 14.21 -2.36 -0.06
C PRO A 143 12.72 -2.67 -0.20
N CYS A 144 11.88 -2.11 0.65
CA CYS A 144 10.44 -2.32 0.63
C CYS A 144 9.67 -1.17 1.27
N PHE A 145 8.38 -1.09 0.93
CA PHE A 145 7.42 -0.10 1.41
C PHE A 145 6.19 -0.77 2.03
N ALA A 146 5.39 0.02 2.76
CA ALA A 146 4.20 -0.46 3.45
C ALA A 146 3.16 -0.96 2.45
N ALA A 147 2.59 -2.12 2.72
CA ALA A 147 1.51 -2.75 1.98
C ALA A 147 0.48 -3.30 2.98
N THR A 148 -0.58 -3.88 2.45
CA THR A 148 -1.64 -4.50 3.25
C THR A 148 -1.96 -5.86 2.68
N ARG A 149 -2.40 -6.75 3.57
CA ARG A 149 -2.93 -8.08 3.27
C ARG A 149 -4.20 -8.35 4.06
N LEU A 150 -4.99 -9.32 3.62
CA LEU A 150 -6.19 -9.71 4.34
C LEU A 150 -5.83 -10.40 5.65
N ARG A 151 -6.54 -10.03 6.72
CA ARG A 151 -6.48 -10.69 8.01
C ARG A 151 -7.41 -11.89 7.97
N LYS A 152 -6.88 -13.08 8.21
CA LYS A 152 -7.71 -14.27 8.39
C LYS A 152 -8.49 -14.10 9.70
N PRO A 153 -9.83 -14.29 9.70
CA PRO A 153 -10.57 -14.28 10.95
C PRO A 153 -9.97 -15.36 11.86
N PRO A 154 -9.88 -15.12 13.18
CA PRO A 154 -9.45 -16.16 14.10
C PRO A 154 -10.35 -17.36 13.88
N ALA A 155 -9.76 -18.47 13.45
CA ALA A 155 -10.46 -19.75 13.46
C ALA A 155 -11.00 -19.89 14.88
N GLN A 156 -12.32 -20.08 15.02
CA GLN A 156 -12.85 -20.47 16.32
C GLN A 156 -12.05 -21.69 16.74
N GLU A 157 -11.30 -21.57 17.83
CA GLU A 157 -10.64 -22.70 18.48
C GLU A 157 -11.76 -23.70 18.76
N LYS A 158 -11.94 -24.66 17.85
CA LYS A 158 -12.68 -25.86 18.16
C LYS A 158 -11.76 -26.57 19.15
N ASP A 159 -12.15 -26.53 20.41
CA ASP A 159 -11.68 -27.42 21.47
C ASP A 159 -11.80 -28.87 21.00
N ASN A 160 -10.83 -29.33 20.22
CA ASN A 160 -10.57 -30.72 19.96
C ASN A 160 -9.21 -31.00 20.60
N ALA A 161 -9.21 -31.03 21.93
CA ALA A 161 -8.24 -31.82 22.66
C ALA A 161 -8.42 -33.28 22.22
N LEU A 162 -7.53 -33.79 21.37
CA LEU A 162 -6.97 -35.15 21.40
C LEU A 162 -6.05 -35.38 20.21
N ASP A 163 -4.92 -36.01 20.55
CA ASP A 163 -3.90 -36.65 19.72
C ASP A 163 -2.83 -35.80 19.04
N GLY A 164 -1.69 -35.79 19.75
CA GLY A 164 -0.41 -35.29 19.29
C GLY A 164 0.07 -35.99 18.02
N LYS A 165 0.27 -35.17 17.00
CA LYS A 165 1.41 -35.28 16.09
C LYS A 165 1.70 -33.88 15.59
N ALA A 166 2.68 -33.22 16.20
CA ALA A 166 3.21 -31.96 15.72
C ALA A 166 3.55 -32.14 14.24
N THR A 167 2.86 -31.39 13.40
CA THR A 167 3.12 -31.40 11.96
C THR A 167 4.48 -30.76 11.73
N THR A 168 5.19 -31.21 10.70
CA THR A 168 6.53 -30.70 10.33
C THR A 168 6.56 -29.18 10.11
N GLU A 169 5.39 -28.55 9.88
CA GLU A 169 5.23 -27.10 9.75
C GLU A 169 5.28 -26.35 11.09
N GLU A 170 4.78 -26.93 12.18
CA GLU A 170 4.81 -26.32 13.52
C GLU A 170 6.23 -26.35 14.10
N ALA A 171 6.99 -27.42 13.84
CA ALA A 171 8.40 -27.50 14.19
C ALA A 171 9.27 -26.51 13.37
N SER A 172 8.86 -26.22 12.13
CA SER A 172 9.54 -25.23 11.28
C SER A 172 9.30 -23.79 11.73
N ARG A 173 8.12 -23.50 12.33
CA ARG A 173 7.80 -22.19 12.91
C ARG A 173 8.61 -21.88 14.18
N LEU A 174 8.98 -22.90 14.95
CA LEU A 174 9.75 -22.72 16.21
C LEU A 174 11.25 -22.43 15.98
N LEU A 175 11.78 -22.61 14.76
CA LEU A 175 13.19 -22.37 14.41
C LEU A 175 13.40 -21.08 13.59
N LEU A 176 12.32 -20.41 13.18
CA LEU A 176 12.36 -19.09 12.57
C LEU A 176 12.08 -18.04 13.64
N LYS A 177 12.99 -17.07 13.79
CA LYS A 177 12.76 -15.83 14.54
C LYS A 177 11.34 -15.34 14.22
N ASP A 178 10.51 -15.09 15.23
CA ASP A 178 9.13 -14.62 15.03
C ASP A 178 9.11 -13.47 14.00
N PRO A 179 8.14 -13.47 13.07
CA PRO A 179 8.11 -12.44 12.04
C PRO A 179 8.03 -11.04 12.66
N ASP A 180 8.78 -10.09 12.09
CA ASP A 180 8.83 -8.68 12.55
C ASP A 180 7.44 -8.00 12.49
N TYR A 181 6.47 -8.62 11.80
CA TYR A 181 5.08 -8.16 11.61
C TYR A 181 4.08 -9.25 12.04
N ASN A 182 2.99 -8.85 12.68
CA ASN A 182 2.02 -9.77 13.27
C ASN A 182 0.67 -9.71 12.55
N PRO A 183 0.24 -10.77 11.82
CA PRO A 183 -1.05 -10.82 11.15
C PRO A 183 -2.26 -10.68 12.07
N LYS A 184 -2.08 -10.85 13.40
CA LYS A 184 -3.15 -10.65 14.38
C LYS A 184 -3.41 -9.18 14.66
N MET A 185 -2.43 -8.29 14.44
CA MET A 185 -2.58 -6.86 14.67
C MET A 185 -3.45 -6.24 13.57
N PRO A 186 -4.63 -5.68 13.89
CA PRO A 186 -5.45 -5.02 12.89
C PRO A 186 -4.76 -3.75 12.39
N LEU A 187 -5.03 -3.37 11.15
CA LEU A 187 -4.52 -2.13 10.57
C LEU A 187 -5.11 -0.93 11.33
N VAL A 188 -4.26 -0.02 11.77
CA VAL A 188 -4.64 1.30 12.28
C VAL A 188 -4.17 2.35 11.29
N GLY A 189 -5.04 3.29 10.95
CA GLY A 189 -4.77 4.33 9.96
C GLY A 189 -5.55 5.61 10.25
N VAL A 190 -5.36 6.58 9.38
CA VAL A 190 -6.08 7.86 9.39
C VAL A 190 -6.90 7.94 8.12
N VAL A 191 -8.19 8.26 8.25
CA VAL A 191 -8.99 8.68 7.11
C VAL A 191 -8.94 10.18 7.00
N TYR A 192 -8.50 10.68 5.85
CA TYR A 192 -8.55 12.09 5.48
C TYR A 192 -9.72 12.33 4.53
N GLU A 193 -10.45 13.41 4.74
CA GLU A 193 -11.37 13.94 3.74
C GLU A 193 -10.59 14.87 2.82
N VAL A 194 -10.59 14.59 1.51
CA VAL A 194 -9.84 15.36 0.51
C VAL A 194 -10.73 15.77 -0.65
N THR A 195 -10.35 16.83 -1.36
CA THR A 195 -11.00 17.21 -2.62
C THR A 195 -10.71 16.18 -3.71
N LEU A 196 -11.53 16.12 -4.75
CA LEU A 196 -11.27 15.27 -5.92
C LEU A 196 -9.92 15.58 -6.59
N THR A 197 -9.52 16.84 -6.63
CA THR A 197 -8.22 17.27 -7.18
C THR A 197 -7.05 16.73 -6.36
N ASP A 198 -7.16 16.78 -5.02
CA ASP A 198 -6.17 16.21 -4.13
C ASP A 198 -6.20 14.68 -4.17
N TYR A 199 -7.37 14.06 -4.30
CA TYR A 199 -7.49 12.63 -4.50
C TYR A 199 -6.81 12.18 -5.80
N ALA A 200 -7.02 12.87 -6.92
CA ALA A 200 -6.31 12.62 -8.17
C ALA A 200 -4.78 12.74 -7.99
N ARG A 201 -4.31 13.70 -7.20
CA ARG A 201 -2.88 13.84 -6.87
C ARG A 201 -2.37 12.67 -6.01
N ILE A 202 -3.17 12.18 -5.05
CA ILE A 202 -2.84 10.98 -4.28
C ILE A 202 -2.72 9.79 -5.23
N ILE A 203 -3.73 9.54 -6.08
CA ILE A 203 -3.73 8.46 -7.06
C ILE A 203 -2.50 8.55 -7.98
N ALA A 204 -2.14 9.75 -8.44
CA ALA A 204 -1.00 9.98 -9.31
C ALA A 204 0.38 9.90 -8.62
N THR A 205 0.46 9.92 -7.29
CA THR A 205 1.75 9.89 -6.53
C THR A 205 1.94 8.63 -5.69
N GLU A 206 0.85 7.95 -5.35
CA GLU A 206 0.83 6.67 -4.64
C GLU A 206 0.59 5.49 -5.57
N GLY A 207 0.12 5.74 -6.79
CA GLY A 207 -0.05 4.70 -7.78
C GLY A 207 -1.39 3.97 -7.77
N GLY A 208 -2.48 4.71 -7.59
CA GLY A 208 -3.81 4.13 -7.77
C GLY A 208 -4.02 3.73 -9.23
N GLY A 209 -3.92 2.43 -9.51
CA GLY A 209 -4.26 1.84 -10.79
C GLY A 209 -3.15 1.03 -11.47
N ARG A 210 -1.94 0.88 -10.92
CA ARG A 210 -0.97 -0.10 -11.46
C ARG A 210 -0.14 -0.87 -10.42
N GLY A 211 0.27 -0.31 -9.30
CA GLY A 211 1.04 -0.98 -8.24
C GLY A 211 0.30 -0.99 -6.90
N TYR A 212 -0.70 -0.11 -6.73
CA TYR A 212 -1.82 -0.31 -5.83
C TYR A 212 -3.15 -0.32 -6.60
N GLU A 213 -4.10 -1.09 -6.10
CA GLU A 213 -5.48 -1.05 -6.56
C GLU A 213 -6.29 -0.16 -5.62
N ASP A 214 -7.01 0.81 -6.18
CA ASP A 214 -8.00 1.57 -5.40
C ASP A 214 -9.13 0.64 -4.99
N LYS A 215 -9.37 0.55 -3.69
CA LYS A 215 -10.40 -0.27 -3.09
C LYS A 215 -11.09 0.46 -1.96
N VAL A 216 -12.36 0.17 -1.82
CA VAL A 216 -13.18 0.68 -0.73
C VAL A 216 -13.14 -0.31 0.43
N VAL A 217 -12.80 0.17 1.63
CA VAL A 217 -12.72 -0.64 2.85
C VAL A 217 -13.66 -0.13 3.94
N ASP A 218 -14.04 -1.02 4.86
CA ASP A 218 -14.79 -0.67 6.06
C ASP A 218 -13.86 -0.15 7.15
N CYS A 219 -14.04 1.12 7.50
CA CYS A 219 -13.26 1.82 8.51
C CYS A 219 -14.08 2.00 9.78
N TYR A 220 -13.53 1.60 10.92
CA TYR A 220 -14.16 1.73 12.23
C TYR A 220 -13.53 2.89 12.99
N PRO A 221 -14.25 4.00 13.23
CA PRO A 221 -13.71 5.14 13.95
C PRO A 221 -13.47 4.79 15.42
N PHE A 222 -12.44 5.36 16.02
CA PHE A 222 -12.28 5.27 17.47
C PHE A 222 -13.44 5.99 18.20
N PRO A 223 -13.85 5.54 19.39
CA PRO A 223 -14.89 6.21 20.18
C PRO A 223 -14.49 7.65 20.55
N LYS A 224 -15.46 8.54 20.80
CA LYS A 224 -15.16 9.92 21.25
C LYS A 224 -14.38 9.99 22.58
N ALA A 225 -14.60 9.02 23.46
CA ALA A 225 -13.88 8.89 24.73
C ALA A 225 -12.60 8.03 24.59
N TYR A 226 -12.01 8.00 23.40
CA TYR A 226 -10.81 7.22 23.11
C TYR A 226 -9.64 7.68 23.97
N ASN A 227 -9.00 6.72 24.62
CA ASN A 227 -7.72 6.91 25.28
C ASN A 227 -6.66 6.05 24.54
N PRO A 228 -5.52 6.63 24.12
CA PRO A 228 -4.46 5.87 23.46
C PRO A 228 -3.93 4.68 24.25
N THR A 229 -4.12 4.66 25.58
CA THR A 229 -3.71 3.54 26.44
C THR A 229 -4.69 2.37 26.42
N ASP A 230 -5.89 2.54 25.84
CA ASP A 230 -6.88 1.48 25.73
C ASP A 230 -6.38 0.37 24.80
N PRO A 231 -6.73 -0.90 25.09
CA PRO A 231 -6.37 -2.01 24.20
C PRO A 231 -7.09 -1.86 22.85
N LEU A 232 -6.39 -2.26 21.79
CA LEU A 232 -6.99 -2.32 20.46
C LEU A 232 -8.10 -3.39 20.41
N PRO A 233 -9.34 -3.03 20.05
CA PRO A 233 -10.41 -4.01 19.97
C PRO A 233 -10.22 -4.90 18.74
N GLU A 234 -10.22 -6.22 18.94
CA GLU A 234 -10.20 -7.18 17.80
C GLU A 234 -11.44 -7.05 16.91
N ARG A 235 -12.56 -6.64 17.51
CA ARG A 235 -13.84 -6.35 16.86
C ARG A 235 -14.33 -4.99 17.33
N PRO A 236 -14.18 -3.94 16.51
CA PRO A 236 -14.63 -2.61 16.89
C PRO A 236 -16.16 -2.58 17.07
N SER A 237 -16.64 -1.92 18.12
CA SER A 237 -18.09 -1.78 18.40
C SER A 237 -18.73 -0.56 17.75
N THR A 238 -17.93 0.31 17.13
CA THR A 238 -18.41 1.51 16.45
C THR A 238 -19.03 1.17 15.10
N LYS A 239 -19.92 2.04 14.59
CA LYS A 239 -20.51 1.84 13.28
C LYS A 239 -19.45 2.12 12.20
N PRO A 240 -19.20 1.18 11.26
CA PRO A 240 -18.23 1.40 10.20
C PRO A 240 -18.74 2.43 9.18
N PHE A 241 -17.80 3.01 8.44
CA PHE A 241 -18.04 3.85 7.28
C PHE A 241 -17.05 3.48 6.17
N LYS A 242 -17.31 3.92 4.93
CA LYS A 242 -16.51 3.56 3.76
C LYS A 242 -15.42 4.60 3.51
N ALA A 243 -14.25 4.13 3.09
CA ALA A 243 -13.16 4.99 2.61
C ALA A 243 -12.40 4.28 1.48
N HIS A 244 -11.92 5.06 0.51
CA HIS A 244 -10.97 4.61 -0.49
C HIS A 244 -9.61 4.39 0.14
N THR A 245 -8.91 3.36 -0.31
CA THR A 245 -7.53 3.11 0.07
C THR A 245 -6.82 2.42 -1.08
N LEU A 246 -5.51 2.55 -1.06
CA LEU A 246 -4.64 1.94 -2.06
C LEU A 246 -4.17 0.61 -1.48
N LEU A 247 -4.71 -0.51 -1.98
CA LEU A 247 -4.35 -1.86 -1.53
C LEU A 247 -3.31 -2.47 -2.46
N SER A 248 -2.33 -3.16 -1.88
CA SER A 248 -1.34 -3.86 -2.70
C SER A 248 -2.01 -4.99 -3.48
N PRO A 249 -1.44 -5.44 -4.62
CA PRO A 249 -2.01 -6.55 -5.38
C PRO A 249 -2.01 -7.87 -4.57
N ALA A 250 -1.31 -7.93 -3.43
CA ALA A 250 -1.29 -9.09 -2.54
C ALA A 250 -2.68 -9.35 -1.95
N VAL A 251 -3.48 -8.31 -1.72
CA VAL A 251 -4.88 -8.47 -1.30
C VAL A 251 -5.71 -9.17 -2.37
N ALA A 252 -5.48 -8.85 -3.65
CA ALA A 252 -6.17 -9.51 -4.76
C ALA A 252 -5.75 -10.99 -4.87
N GLU A 253 -4.47 -11.31 -4.64
CA GLU A 253 -4.01 -12.70 -4.53
C GLU A 253 -4.68 -13.43 -3.36
N ASP A 254 -4.74 -12.83 -2.17
CA ASP A 254 -5.40 -13.40 -1.00
C ASP A 254 -6.90 -13.69 -1.26
N LEU A 255 -7.61 -12.77 -1.92
CA LEU A 255 -9.02 -12.94 -2.30
C LEU A 255 -9.22 -14.09 -3.31
N LEU A 256 -8.32 -14.20 -4.28
CA LEU A 256 -8.34 -15.26 -5.27
C LEU A 256 -8.07 -16.63 -4.62
N GLU A 257 -7.10 -16.70 -3.71
CA GLU A 257 -6.81 -17.91 -2.93
C GLU A 257 -8.01 -18.35 -2.08
N ALA A 258 -8.67 -17.41 -1.39
CA ALA A 258 -9.87 -17.69 -0.59
C ALA A 258 -11.02 -18.25 -1.45
N THR A 259 -11.26 -17.65 -2.63
CA THR A 259 -12.30 -18.10 -3.57
C THR A 259 -11.97 -19.49 -4.15
N THR A 260 -10.69 -19.80 -4.35
CA THR A 260 -10.24 -21.08 -4.90
C THR A 260 -10.30 -22.20 -3.86
N GLN A 261 -10.12 -21.89 -2.57
CA GLN A 261 -10.26 -22.87 -1.49
C GLN A 261 -11.69 -23.39 -1.33
N ASP A 262 -12.71 -22.55 -1.56
CA ASP A 262 -14.12 -22.98 -1.56
C ASP A 262 -14.50 -23.84 -2.77
N GLN A 263 -13.74 -23.77 -3.87
CA GLN A 263 -13.95 -24.57 -5.08
C GLN A 263 -13.05 -25.80 -5.18
N ALA A 264 -12.24 -26.10 -4.15
CA ALA A 264 -11.27 -27.19 -4.13
C ALA A 264 -11.88 -28.59 -3.93
N LEU A 265 -13.00 -28.88 -4.60
CA LEU A 265 -13.40 -30.26 -4.91
C LEU A 265 -13.37 -30.56 -6.41
N THR A 266 -12.78 -29.76 -7.30
CA THR A 266 -12.39 -30.25 -8.64
C THR A 266 -11.33 -29.38 -9.30
N SER A 267 -10.31 -30.05 -9.87
CA SER A 267 -9.29 -29.50 -10.78
C SER A 267 -8.10 -28.77 -10.15
N ARG A 268 -7.18 -29.57 -9.62
CA ARG A 268 -5.77 -29.23 -9.42
C ARG A 268 -5.06 -29.25 -10.77
N LYS A 269 -4.81 -28.10 -11.40
CA LYS A 269 -3.61 -27.81 -12.24
C LYS A 269 -3.66 -26.42 -12.89
N GLN A 270 -2.49 -25.78 -12.93
CA GLN A 270 -2.10 -24.51 -13.59
C GLN A 270 -2.40 -23.19 -12.86
N CYS A 271 -1.70 -22.89 -11.76
CA CYS A 271 -1.41 -21.51 -11.34
C CYS A 271 0.04 -21.27 -10.84
N GLY A 272 0.94 -22.25 -10.97
CA GLY A 272 2.23 -22.23 -10.27
C GLY A 272 3.42 -21.52 -10.94
N PHE A 273 3.26 -20.98 -12.17
CA PHE A 273 4.42 -20.49 -12.95
C PHE A 273 4.50 -18.96 -13.10
N VAL A 274 3.39 -18.23 -13.00
CA VAL A 274 3.39 -16.77 -13.26
C VAL A 274 3.71 -15.95 -11.98
N SER A 275 3.37 -16.46 -10.79
CA SER A 275 3.59 -15.75 -9.52
C SER A 275 5.07 -15.67 -9.11
N ARG A 276 5.89 -16.69 -9.42
CA ARG A 276 7.29 -16.78 -8.95
C ARG A 276 8.26 -15.77 -9.58
N PHE A 277 7.84 -15.04 -10.61
CA PHE A 277 8.67 -14.09 -11.36
C PHE A 277 8.09 -12.68 -11.42
N SER A 278 7.03 -12.41 -10.66
CA SER A 278 6.45 -11.07 -10.64
C SER A 278 7.25 -10.18 -9.68
N PRO A 279 7.93 -9.13 -10.16
CA PRO A 279 8.63 -8.19 -9.28
C PRO A 279 7.66 -7.27 -8.53
N LEU A 280 6.34 -7.48 -8.68
CA LEU A 280 5.29 -6.62 -8.11
C LEU A 280 5.15 -6.78 -6.60
N ILE A 281 5.35 -7.99 -6.09
CA ILE A 281 5.23 -8.32 -4.67
C ILE A 281 6.34 -9.30 -4.32
N ARG A 282 6.98 -9.12 -3.15
CA ARG A 282 7.96 -10.09 -2.67
C ARG A 282 7.24 -11.37 -2.18
N PRO A 283 7.68 -12.57 -2.56
CA PRO A 283 6.94 -13.82 -2.28
C PRO A 283 6.66 -14.11 -0.80
N ASN A 284 7.52 -13.63 0.10
CA ASN A 284 7.36 -13.83 1.54
C ASN A 284 7.09 -12.48 2.22
N PRO A 285 5.88 -12.26 2.77
CA PRO A 285 5.51 -11.00 3.39
C PRO A 285 6.26 -10.68 4.69
N PHE A 286 6.94 -11.67 5.27
CA PHE A 286 7.68 -11.53 6.53
C PHE A 286 9.20 -11.36 6.32
N TYR A 287 9.65 -11.35 5.07
CA TYR A 287 11.08 -11.39 4.77
C TYR A 287 11.75 -10.02 4.77
N ALA A 288 11.21 -9.08 3.99
CA ALA A 288 11.84 -7.80 3.75
C ALA A 288 11.66 -6.83 4.93
N GLN A 289 12.66 -5.98 5.14
CA GLN A 289 12.69 -4.99 6.22
C GLN A 289 12.69 -3.58 5.64
N PRO A 290 11.78 -2.68 6.05
CA PRO A 290 11.76 -1.31 5.54
C PRO A 290 13.01 -0.53 5.93
N SER A 291 13.33 0.51 5.17
CA SER A 291 14.42 1.42 5.55
C SER A 291 14.10 2.12 6.88
N ALA A 292 15.12 2.44 7.68
CA ALA A 292 14.94 3.21 8.91
C ALA A 292 14.28 4.58 8.66
N ARG A 293 14.59 5.21 7.51
CA ARG A 293 13.97 6.47 7.08
C ARG A 293 12.47 6.30 6.86
N TYR A 294 12.06 5.29 6.09
CA TYR A 294 10.67 5.05 5.76
C TYR A 294 9.85 4.66 7.00
N LEU A 295 10.39 3.78 7.83
CA LEU A 295 9.75 3.40 9.10
C LEU A 295 9.59 4.59 10.06
N ASN A 296 10.53 5.55 10.03
CA ASN A 296 10.41 6.78 10.80
C ASN A 296 9.22 7.65 10.34
N LEU A 297 8.91 7.71 9.04
CA LEU A 297 7.71 8.43 8.55
C LEU A 297 6.43 7.83 9.15
N ILE A 298 6.32 6.50 9.16
CA ILE A 298 5.15 5.82 9.74
C ILE A 298 5.06 6.06 11.24
N ASN A 299 6.18 5.95 11.97
CA ASN A 299 6.23 6.19 13.40
C ASN A 299 5.92 7.65 13.78
N MET A 300 6.42 8.63 13.01
CA MET A 300 6.10 10.04 13.19
C MET A 300 4.63 10.30 12.96
N GLY A 301 4.06 9.82 11.85
CA GLY A 301 2.63 9.95 11.58
C GLY A 301 1.76 9.32 12.67
N ALA A 302 2.10 8.11 13.13
CA ALA A 302 1.39 7.46 14.23
C ALA A 302 1.46 8.27 15.54
N ALA A 303 2.55 9.00 15.78
CA ALA A 303 2.67 9.89 16.94
C ALA A 303 1.90 11.21 16.74
N GLU A 304 1.97 11.82 15.54
CA GLU A 304 1.23 13.03 15.17
C GLU A 304 -0.29 12.84 15.31
N HIS A 305 -0.77 11.63 14.99
CA HIS A 305 -2.18 11.27 15.07
C HIS A 305 -2.58 10.60 16.38
N ASP A 306 -1.70 10.51 17.39
CA ASP A 306 -2.02 9.91 18.70
C ASP A 306 -2.61 8.49 18.62
N PHE A 307 -1.97 7.64 17.81
CA PHE A 307 -2.35 6.22 17.66
C PHE A 307 -2.25 5.46 19.00
N PRO A 308 -2.99 4.34 19.15
CA PRO A 308 -2.96 3.57 20.38
C PRO A 308 -1.54 3.13 20.73
N VAL A 309 -1.20 3.19 22.02
CA VAL A 309 0.13 2.82 22.55
C VAL A 309 0.48 1.39 22.15
N ALA A 310 -0.49 0.48 22.13
CA ALA A 310 -0.31 -0.89 21.65
C ALA A 310 0.17 -0.95 20.19
N TYR A 311 -0.43 -0.14 19.31
CA TYR A 311 -0.05 -0.07 17.90
C TYR A 311 1.30 0.62 17.70
N ARG A 312 1.56 1.71 18.42
CA ARG A 312 2.86 2.40 18.38
C ARG A 312 4.00 1.51 18.88
N THR A 313 3.74 0.69 19.91
CA THR A 313 4.68 -0.32 20.40
C THR A 313 4.92 -1.40 19.35
N TYR A 314 3.87 -1.85 18.66
CA TYR A 314 3.99 -2.76 17.53
C TYR A 314 4.86 -2.19 16.41
N LEU A 315 4.60 -0.95 15.97
CA LEU A 315 5.40 -0.28 14.94
C LEU A 315 6.87 -0.09 15.36
N ALA A 316 7.12 0.22 16.64
CA ALA A 316 8.47 0.35 17.18
C ALA A 316 9.23 -0.98 17.27
N GLY A 317 8.51 -2.10 17.35
CA GLY A 317 9.08 -3.45 17.34
C GLY A 317 9.58 -3.92 15.98
N ILE A 318 9.18 -3.25 14.89
CA ILE A 318 9.58 -3.57 13.53
C ILE A 318 11.08 -3.29 13.35
N GLN A 319 11.84 -4.32 12.95
CA GLN A 319 13.27 -4.18 12.70
C GLN A 319 13.53 -3.42 11.37
N PRO A 320 14.18 -2.24 11.40
CA PRO A 320 14.55 -1.55 10.17
C PRO A 320 15.76 -2.20 9.51
N TYR A 321 15.79 -2.18 8.17
CA TYR A 321 16.92 -2.66 7.38
C TYR A 321 18.20 -1.87 7.69
N ARG A 322 19.29 -2.61 7.94
CA ARG A 322 20.62 -2.05 8.17
C ARG A 322 21.67 -2.86 7.42
N ILE A 323 22.65 -2.13 6.88
CA ILE A 323 23.85 -2.71 6.31
C ILE A 323 24.85 -2.96 7.43
N THR A 324 25.17 -4.24 7.69
CA THR A 324 26.09 -4.65 8.75
C THR A 324 27.49 -4.95 8.22
N THR A 325 27.61 -5.39 6.97
CA THR A 325 28.90 -5.82 6.41
C THR A 325 29.54 -4.78 5.46
N LEU A 326 30.88 -4.79 5.37
CA LEU A 326 31.60 -3.98 4.37
C LEU A 326 31.24 -4.40 2.94
N ARG A 327 30.98 -5.69 2.74
CA ARG A 327 30.58 -6.29 1.47
C ARG A 327 29.27 -5.68 0.95
N GLN A 328 28.27 -5.55 1.83
CA GLN A 328 27.01 -4.87 1.52
C GLN A 328 27.20 -3.37 1.25
N LYS A 329 28.15 -2.70 1.94
CA LYS A 329 28.46 -1.28 1.65
C LYS A 329 28.99 -1.10 0.23
N VAL A 330 29.91 -1.96 -0.20
CA VAL A 330 30.41 -1.96 -1.59
C VAL A 330 29.29 -2.31 -2.56
N GLY A 331 28.51 -3.34 -2.25
CA GLY A 331 27.33 -3.74 -3.04
C GLY A 331 26.35 -2.60 -3.26
N LYS A 332 26.01 -1.87 -2.20
CA LYS A 332 25.15 -0.67 -2.25
C LYS A 332 25.67 0.36 -3.24
N VAL A 333 26.96 0.72 -3.18
CA VAL A 333 27.54 1.75 -4.05
C VAL A 333 27.52 1.31 -5.51
N LEU A 334 27.91 0.06 -5.78
CA LEU A 334 27.90 -0.50 -7.14
C LEU A 334 26.47 -0.61 -7.69
N PHE A 335 25.55 -1.12 -6.88
CA PHE A 335 24.15 -1.27 -7.25
C PHE A 335 23.51 0.09 -7.53
N ALA A 336 23.75 1.07 -6.67
CA ALA A 336 23.28 2.43 -6.87
C ALA A 336 23.88 3.06 -8.14
N GLY A 337 25.17 2.90 -8.41
CA GLY A 337 25.81 3.42 -9.62
C GLY A 337 25.19 2.85 -10.91
N ILE A 338 24.85 1.56 -10.92
CA ILE A 338 24.26 0.89 -12.07
C ILE A 338 22.78 1.27 -12.25
N TRP A 339 21.98 1.24 -11.17
CA TRP A 339 20.53 1.31 -11.26
C TRP A 339 19.93 2.67 -10.93
N MET A 340 20.58 3.54 -10.15
CA MET A 340 20.00 4.86 -9.85
C MET A 340 19.93 5.74 -11.10
N THR A 341 20.88 5.64 -12.02
CA THR A 341 20.86 6.42 -13.27
C THR A 341 19.62 6.12 -14.13
N PRO A 342 19.31 4.86 -14.49
CA PRO A 342 18.07 4.56 -15.21
C PRO A 342 16.81 4.85 -14.38
N VAL A 343 16.85 4.68 -13.05
CA VAL A 343 15.72 5.04 -12.16
C VAL A 343 15.41 6.53 -12.19
N LEU A 344 16.43 7.37 -12.05
CA LEU A 344 16.29 8.82 -12.11
C LEU A 344 15.88 9.31 -13.51
N LEU A 345 16.34 8.63 -14.56
CA LEU A 345 15.91 8.92 -15.94
C LEU A 345 14.41 8.66 -16.11
N VAL A 346 13.90 7.52 -15.61
CA VAL A 346 12.46 7.23 -15.63
C VAL A 346 11.71 8.31 -14.87
N LEU A 347 12.13 8.65 -13.65
CA LEU A 347 11.52 9.73 -12.84
C LEU A 347 11.50 11.09 -13.56
N LEU A 348 12.59 11.44 -14.23
CA LEU A 348 12.67 12.68 -15.00
C LEU A 348 11.70 12.65 -16.19
N LEU A 349 11.68 11.55 -16.94
CA LEU A 349 10.76 11.37 -18.06
C LEU A 349 9.31 11.38 -17.61
N GLN A 350 9.01 10.81 -16.44
CA GLN A 350 7.67 10.88 -15.83
C GLN A 350 7.30 12.33 -15.54
N LYS A 351 8.18 13.09 -14.90
CA LYS A 351 7.92 14.51 -14.60
C LYS A 351 7.75 15.36 -15.86
N MET A 352 8.51 15.07 -16.92
CA MET A 352 8.42 15.79 -18.20
C MET A 352 7.24 15.35 -19.08
N SER A 353 6.79 14.11 -18.93
CA SER A 353 5.75 13.49 -19.75
C SER A 353 4.44 13.27 -19.01
N ALA A 354 4.36 13.69 -17.74
CA ALA A 354 3.13 13.71 -16.98
C ALA A 354 2.16 14.63 -17.73
N GLY A 355 1.12 14.03 -18.33
CA GLY A 355 0.05 14.81 -18.94
C GLY A 355 -0.66 15.65 -17.88
N SER A 356 -1.62 16.46 -18.32
CA SER A 356 -2.55 17.15 -17.40
C SER A 356 -3.32 16.16 -16.50
N ASP A 357 -3.33 14.87 -16.86
CA ASP A 357 -3.92 13.74 -16.14
C ASP A 357 -3.00 13.11 -15.09
N GLY A 358 -1.75 13.59 -14.94
CA GLY A 358 -0.76 13.03 -14.03
C GLY A 358 -0.27 11.64 -14.42
N ARG A 359 -0.66 11.10 -15.59
CA ARG A 359 -0.31 9.75 -16.01
C ARG A 359 0.91 9.74 -16.91
N SER A 360 1.71 8.69 -16.73
CA SER A 360 2.83 8.39 -17.62
C SER A 360 2.35 7.71 -18.91
N PRO A 361 2.90 8.07 -20.08
CA PRO A 361 2.57 7.40 -21.34
C PRO A 361 2.74 5.88 -21.27
N PRO A 362 1.92 5.07 -21.96
CA PRO A 362 2.00 3.60 -21.86
C PRO A 362 3.38 3.00 -22.19
N TRP A 363 4.15 3.64 -23.08
CA TRP A 363 5.50 3.20 -23.39
C TRP A 363 6.47 3.43 -22.21
N LEU A 364 6.29 4.52 -21.46
CA LEU A 364 7.12 4.87 -20.31
C LEU A 364 6.84 3.93 -19.13
N VAL A 365 5.58 3.55 -18.93
CA VAL A 365 5.17 2.50 -17.99
C VAL A 365 5.90 1.18 -18.30
N ARG A 366 5.85 0.72 -19.56
CA ARG A 366 6.52 -0.52 -19.97
C ARG A 366 8.04 -0.45 -19.80
N LEU A 367 8.63 0.72 -20.04
CA LEU A 367 10.05 0.95 -19.82
C LEU A 367 10.41 0.87 -18.32
N ALA A 368 9.63 1.52 -17.46
CA ALA A 368 9.81 1.49 -16.02
C ALA A 368 9.69 0.05 -15.47
N ASP A 369 8.70 -0.71 -15.95
CA ASP A 369 8.52 -2.13 -15.61
C ASP A 369 9.73 -2.97 -16.01
N ALA A 370 10.23 -2.79 -17.23
CA ALA A 370 11.38 -3.53 -17.74
C ALA A 370 12.67 -3.21 -16.94
N ILE A 371 12.91 -1.93 -16.62
CA ILE A 371 14.06 -1.51 -15.81
C ILE A 371 13.95 -2.10 -14.41
N PHE A 372 12.77 -2.03 -13.78
CA PHE A 372 12.58 -2.51 -12.41
C PHE A 372 12.71 -4.03 -12.34
N PHE A 373 12.14 -4.75 -13.31
CA PHE A 373 12.31 -6.19 -13.44
C PHE A 373 13.79 -6.57 -13.60
N ALA A 374 14.51 -5.91 -14.50
CA ALA A 374 15.94 -6.18 -14.71
C ALA A 374 16.78 -5.85 -13.47
N MET A 375 16.44 -4.78 -12.75
CA MET A 375 17.05 -4.42 -11.48
C MET A 375 16.93 -5.54 -10.46
N TRP A 376 15.72 -6.05 -10.23
CA TRP A 376 15.49 -7.15 -9.29
C TRP A 376 16.10 -8.46 -9.76
N GLN A 377 16.06 -8.79 -11.06
CA GLN A 377 16.75 -9.96 -11.58
C GLN A 377 18.26 -9.89 -11.37
N SER A 378 18.87 -8.71 -11.56
CA SER A 378 20.30 -8.54 -11.26
C SER A 378 20.59 -8.70 -9.77
N TYR A 379 19.68 -8.25 -8.91
CA TYR A 379 19.82 -8.37 -7.48
C TYR A 379 19.71 -9.82 -7.00
N ASP A 380 18.60 -10.49 -7.34
CA ASP A 380 18.28 -11.83 -6.87
C ASP A 380 19.30 -12.87 -7.40
N ASN A 381 19.78 -12.72 -8.64
CA ASN A 381 20.68 -13.70 -9.26
C ASN A 381 22.18 -13.41 -9.02
N VAL A 382 22.56 -12.17 -8.72
CA VAL A 382 23.98 -11.79 -8.61
C VAL A 382 24.27 -11.05 -7.30
N PHE A 383 23.66 -9.88 -7.09
CA PHE A 383 24.11 -9.02 -5.98
C PHE A 383 23.86 -9.64 -4.62
N ARG A 384 22.72 -10.31 -4.41
CA ARG A 384 22.42 -10.94 -3.12
C ARG A 384 23.48 -11.97 -2.72
N GLY A 385 23.91 -12.81 -3.67
CA GLY A 385 24.96 -13.80 -3.43
C GLY A 385 26.37 -13.21 -3.34
N VAL A 386 26.67 -12.17 -4.14
CA VAL A 386 28.00 -11.58 -4.27
C VAL A 386 28.28 -10.44 -3.29
N PHE A 387 27.27 -9.78 -2.74
CA PHE A 387 27.44 -8.63 -1.84
C PHE A 387 26.71 -8.77 -0.51
N GLY A 388 25.83 -9.76 -0.37
CA GLY A 388 25.02 -9.98 0.83
C GLY A 388 23.59 -9.49 0.62
N ASP A 389 22.73 -9.71 1.61
CA ASP A 389 21.32 -9.40 1.51
C ASP A 389 21.07 -7.88 1.51
N GLY A 390 20.34 -7.39 0.51
CA GLY A 390 19.95 -6.00 0.34
C GLY A 390 18.53 -5.69 0.82
N GLU A 391 17.79 -6.69 1.32
CA GLU A 391 16.41 -6.58 1.78
C GLU A 391 16.24 -6.85 3.27
N ARG A 392 17.17 -7.59 3.87
CA ARG A 392 17.14 -7.96 5.28
C ARG A 392 18.49 -7.74 5.95
N THR A 393 18.46 -7.27 7.19
CA THR A 393 19.65 -7.12 8.03
C THR A 393 20.25 -8.51 8.30
N ILE A 394 21.56 -8.67 8.05
CA ILE A 394 22.28 -9.90 8.35
C ILE A 394 22.70 -9.84 9.82
N ASP A 395 22.30 -10.82 10.62
CA ASP A 395 22.73 -10.95 12.02
C ASP A 395 24.25 -11.22 12.07
N ASP A 396 24.97 -10.45 12.89
CA ASP A 396 26.45 -10.47 13.02
C ASP A 396 27.03 -11.85 13.40
N GLY A 397 26.19 -12.80 13.82
CA GLY A 397 26.59 -14.16 14.19
C GLY A 397 26.78 -15.14 13.02
N THR A 398 26.41 -14.76 11.79
CA THR A 398 26.47 -15.65 10.61
C THR A 398 27.74 -15.47 9.77
N ALA A 399 28.64 -14.57 10.17
CA ALA A 399 29.96 -14.43 9.57
C ALA A 399 30.95 -15.36 10.28
N ARG A 400 30.91 -16.66 9.95
CA ARG A 400 32.05 -17.56 10.12
C ARG A 400 32.26 -18.39 8.88
#